data_AF-A0A9D4XSH5-F1
#
_entry.id   AF-A0A9D4XSH5-F1
#
_cell.length_a   1.000
_cell.length_b   1.000
_cell.length_c   1.000
_cell.angle_alpha   90.00
_cell.angle_beta   90.00
_cell.angle_gamma   90.00
#
_symmetry.space_group_name_H-M   'P 1'
#
loop_
_entity.id
_entity.type
_entity.pdbx_description
1 polymer ?
#
loop_
_entity_poly.entity_id
_entity_poly.type
_entity_poly.pdbx_seq_one_letter_code
_entity_poly.pdbx_strand_id
1 'polypeptide(L)'
;MLMDLISPLFPSAFVFIVCLGSISRSFTGVASGATRAALTQHFALQDNAADISAKEGSQETVATMVGMALGMLVARITIGHPLAIWFSFLSLTMFHMYGMFSNCNLFLCILSSFGIVKNIKRK
;
A
#
# COMPACT_ATOMS: atom_id res chain seq x y z
N MET A 1 6.47 -3.14 -8.53
CA MET A 1 7.19 -1.91 -8.93
C MET A 1 8.67 -2.18 -9.09
N LEU A 2 9.38 -2.71 -8.09
CA LEU A 2 10.80 -3.08 -8.25
C LEU A 2 11.01 -4.07 -9.43
N MET A 3 10.19 -5.13 -9.50
CA MET A 3 10.24 -6.12 -10.59
C MET A 3 10.07 -5.49 -11.99
N ASP A 4 9.26 -4.45 -12.11
CA ASP A 4 9.04 -3.76 -13.39
C ASP A 4 10.27 -2.92 -13.78
N LEU A 5 10.92 -2.30 -12.81
CA LEU A 5 12.11 -1.46 -13.01
C LEU A 5 13.36 -2.29 -13.37
N ILE A 6 13.46 -3.53 -12.86
CA ILE A 6 14.57 -4.45 -13.18
C ILE A 6 14.32 -5.26 -14.46
N SER A 7 13.07 -5.38 -14.91
CA SER A 7 12.70 -6.16 -16.09
C SER A 7 13.48 -5.81 -17.38
N PRO A 8 13.85 -4.53 -17.65
CA PRO A 8 14.61 -4.19 -18.85
C PRO A 8 16.07 -4.66 -18.81
N LEU A 9 16.62 -5.02 -17.63
CA LEU A 9 17.97 -5.55 -17.50
C LEU A 9 18.07 -7.02 -17.96
N PHE A 10 16.94 -7.73 -18.04
CA PHE A 10 16.88 -9.15 -18.40
C PHE A 10 15.87 -9.40 -19.52
N PRO A 11 16.16 -8.98 -20.77
CA PRO A 11 15.21 -9.03 -21.88
C PRO A 11 14.71 -10.45 -22.21
N SER A 12 15.50 -11.49 -21.97
CA SER A 12 15.08 -12.90 -22.16
C SER A 12 14.08 -13.40 -21.11
N ALA A 13 14.06 -12.80 -19.92
CA ALA A 13 13.18 -13.18 -18.81
C ALA A 13 12.09 -12.14 -18.52
N PHE A 14 11.98 -11.10 -19.37
CA PHE A 14 11.09 -9.95 -19.17
C PHE A 14 9.65 -10.35 -18.83
N VAL A 15 9.05 -11.22 -19.65
CA VAL A 15 7.66 -11.67 -19.48
C VAL A 15 7.48 -12.37 -18.14
N PHE A 16 8.42 -13.25 -17.77
CA PHE A 16 8.34 -13.98 -16.50
C PHE A 16 8.42 -13.05 -15.29
N ILE A 17 9.32 -12.07 -15.32
CA ILE A 17 9.50 -11.08 -14.24
C ILE A 17 8.24 -10.22 -14.08
N VAL A 18 7.67 -9.72 -15.18
CA VAL A 18 6.46 -8.89 -15.14
C VAL A 18 5.22 -9.68 -14.71
N CYS A 19 5.10 -10.94 -15.15
CA CYS A 19 4.03 -11.85 -14.69
C CYS A 19 4.14 -12.10 -13.19
N LEU A 20 5.33 -12.43 -12.69
CA LEU A 20 5.55 -12.64 -11.25
C LEU A 20 5.25 -11.37 -10.45
N GLY A 21 5.67 -10.21 -10.95
CA GLY A 21 5.35 -8.91 -10.35
C GLY A 21 3.84 -8.64 -10.31
N SER A 22 3.11 -9.05 -11.35
CA SER A 22 1.66 -8.89 -11.41
C SER A 22 0.92 -9.83 -10.45
N ILE A 23 1.33 -11.09 -10.38
CA ILE A 23 0.81 -12.05 -9.39
C ILE A 23 1.03 -11.53 -7.97
N SER A 24 2.24 -11.03 -7.67
CA SER A 24 2.56 -10.46 -6.36
C SER A 24 1.66 -9.27 -6.02
N ARG A 25 1.47 -8.31 -6.95
CA ARG A 25 0.58 -7.17 -6.72
C ARG A 25 -0.87 -7.61 -6.48
N SER A 26 -1.37 -8.56 -7.27
CA SER A 26 -2.73 -9.09 -7.09
C SER A 26 -2.90 -9.77 -5.74
N PHE A 27 -1.93 -10.59 -5.33
CA PHE A 27 -1.97 -11.27 -4.03
C PHE A 27 -1.97 -10.27 -2.86
N THR A 28 -1.05 -9.29 -2.88
CA THR A 28 -1.01 -8.25 -1.85
C THR A 28 -2.30 -7.42 -1.83
N GLY A 29 -2.87 -7.09 -2.99
CA GLY A 29 -4.14 -6.37 -3.09
C GLY A 29 -5.31 -7.12 -2.45
N VAL A 30 -5.47 -8.41 -2.78
CA VAL A 30 -6.53 -9.27 -2.21
C VAL A 30 -6.34 -9.46 -0.72
N ALA A 31 -5.12 -9.79 -0.27
CA ALA A 31 -4.84 -9.99 1.15
C ALA A 31 -5.09 -8.70 1.95
N SER A 32 -4.61 -7.55 1.47
CA SER A 32 -4.85 -6.25 2.11
C SER A 32 -6.33 -5.89 2.16
N GLY A 33 -7.07 -6.10 1.07
CA GLY A 33 -8.51 -5.83 1.01
C GLY A 33 -9.31 -6.73 1.96
N ALA A 34 -9.01 -8.03 1.98
CA ALA A 34 -9.68 -8.99 2.87
C ALA A 34 -9.40 -8.69 4.35
N THR A 35 -8.14 -8.41 4.72
CA THR A 35 -7.80 -8.01 6.09
C THR A 35 -8.51 -6.72 6.48
N ARG A 36 -8.54 -5.73 5.59
CA ARG A 36 -9.25 -4.46 5.86
C ARG A 36 -10.73 -4.69 6.08
N ALA A 37 -11.40 -5.44 5.19
CA ALA A 37 -12.81 -5.76 5.33
C ALA A 37 -13.11 -6.49 6.66
N ALA A 38 -12.29 -7.46 7.04
CA ALA A 38 -12.44 -8.17 8.30
C ALA A 38 -12.26 -7.23 9.52
N LEU A 39 -11.29 -6.31 9.48
CA LEU A 39 -11.08 -5.31 10.53
C LEU A 39 -12.24 -4.31 10.61
N THR A 40 -12.71 -3.81 9.48
CA THR A 40 -13.86 -2.89 9.42
C THR A 40 -15.11 -3.56 9.99
N GLN A 41 -15.36 -4.84 9.68
CA GLN A 41 -16.46 -5.60 10.29
C GLN A 41 -16.26 -5.83 11.79
N HIS A 42 -15.03 -6.10 12.23
CA HIS A 42 -14.73 -6.34 13.64
C HIS A 42 -14.92 -5.10 14.51
N PHE A 43 -14.63 -3.91 13.98
CA PHE A 43 -14.74 -2.63 14.70
C PHE A 43 -15.97 -1.80 14.34
N ALA A 44 -16.83 -2.28 13.44
CA ALA A 44 -18.08 -1.61 13.12
C ALA A 44 -19.01 -1.57 14.34
N LEU A 45 -19.73 -0.46 14.48
CA LEU A 45 -20.73 -0.25 15.53
C LEU A 45 -22.05 0.06 14.85
N GLN A 46 -23.18 -0.45 15.38
CA GLN A 46 -24.51 -0.11 14.86
C GLN A 46 -24.67 -0.38 13.35
N ASP A 47 -24.14 -1.50 12.87
CA ASP A 47 -24.19 -1.91 11.45
C ASP A 47 -23.60 -0.89 10.45
N ASN A 48 -22.73 0.02 10.92
CA ASN A 48 -22.12 1.07 10.10
C ASN A 48 -20.94 0.60 9.22
N ALA A 49 -20.67 -0.70 9.14
CA ALA A 49 -19.52 -1.23 8.41
C ALA A 49 -19.54 -0.87 6.91
N ALA A 50 -20.73 -0.81 6.31
CA ALA A 50 -20.93 -0.43 4.92
C ALA A 50 -20.61 1.05 4.68
N ASP A 51 -21.00 1.94 5.60
CA ASP A 51 -20.70 3.38 5.52
C ASP A 51 -19.21 3.66 5.67
N ILE A 52 -18.55 2.99 6.63
CA ILE A 52 -17.09 3.07 6.81
C ILE A 52 -16.39 2.62 5.52
N SER A 53 -16.78 1.46 4.98
CA SER A 53 -16.20 0.91 3.75
C SER A 53 -16.42 1.83 2.55
N ALA A 54 -17.59 2.45 2.43
CA ALA A 54 -17.90 3.41 1.37
C ALA A 54 -17.05 4.69 1.47
N LYS A 55 -16.85 5.20 2.69
CA LYS A 55 -16.04 6.39 2.95
C LYS A 55 -14.55 6.13 2.70
N GLU A 56 -14.03 5.02 3.22
CA GLU A 56 -12.64 4.60 2.99
C GLU A 56 -12.39 4.31 1.50
N GLY A 57 -13.31 3.63 0.82
CA GLY A 57 -13.21 3.35 -0.61
C GLY A 57 -13.19 4.63 -1.47
N SER A 58 -13.99 5.62 -1.11
CA SER A 58 -13.96 6.95 -1.76
C SER A 58 -12.62 7.65 -1.54
N GLN A 59 -12.08 7.58 -0.31
CA GLN A 59 -10.78 8.17 0.02
C GLN A 59 -9.64 7.48 -0.74
N GLU A 60 -9.64 6.15 -0.82
CA GLU A 60 -8.65 5.38 -1.56
C GLU A 60 -8.69 5.72 -3.06
N THR A 61 -9.89 5.89 -3.63
CA THR A 61 -10.07 6.28 -5.03
C THR A 61 -9.47 7.65 -5.30
N VAL A 62 -9.82 8.67 -4.50
CA VAL A 62 -9.27 10.02 -4.65
C VAL A 62 -7.75 10.02 -4.47
N ALA A 63 -7.25 9.33 -3.45
CA ALA A 63 -5.81 9.22 -3.21
C ALA A 63 -5.09 8.54 -4.39
N THR A 64 -5.69 7.50 -4.98
CA THR A 64 -5.14 6.80 -6.15
C THR A 64 -5.13 7.69 -7.38
N MET A 65 -6.21 8.44 -7.63
CA MET A 65 -6.27 9.37 -8.76
C MET A 65 -5.22 10.48 -8.65
N VAL A 66 -5.09 11.09 -7.47
CA VAL A 66 -4.07 12.11 -7.19
C VAL A 66 -2.67 11.51 -7.32
N GLY A 67 -2.44 10.32 -6.74
CA GLY A 67 -1.17 9.62 -6.83
C GLY A 67 -0.77 9.28 -8.27
N MET A 68 -1.72 8.84 -9.11
CA MET A 68 -1.47 8.60 -10.53
C MET A 68 -1.16 9.89 -11.29
N ALA A 69 -1.89 10.98 -11.02
CA ALA A 69 -1.63 12.28 -11.66
C ALA A 69 -0.22 12.80 -11.32
N LEU A 70 0.14 12.78 -10.04
CA LEU A 70 1.48 13.18 -9.57
C LEU A 70 2.56 12.23 -10.10
N GLY A 71 2.32 10.93 -10.07
CA GLY A 71 3.25 9.91 -10.57
C GLY A 71 3.52 10.08 -12.06
N MET A 72 2.48 10.38 -12.86
CA MET A 72 2.65 10.73 -14.27
C MET A 72 3.51 11.98 -14.41
N LEU A 73 3.22 13.08 -13.70
CA LEU A 73 4.00 14.32 -13.75
C LEU A 73 5.49 14.06 -13.49
N VAL A 74 5.81 13.33 -12.42
CA VAL A 74 7.19 12.95 -12.07
C VAL A 74 7.82 12.10 -13.18
N ALA A 75 7.09 11.14 -13.75
CA ALA A 75 7.58 10.32 -14.85
C ALA A 75 7.88 11.14 -16.12
N ARG A 76 7.12 12.22 -16.40
CA ARG A 76 7.42 13.10 -17.54
C ARG A 76 8.71 13.87 -17.31
N ILE A 77 8.92 14.38 -16.09
CA ILE A 77 10.09 15.18 -15.73
C ILE A 77 11.37 14.33 -15.73
N THR A 78 11.26 13.06 -15.33
CA THR A 78 12.41 12.14 -15.18
C THR A 78 12.71 11.32 -16.43
N ILE A 79 11.96 11.52 -17.53
CA ILE A 79 12.17 10.77 -18.78
C ILE A 79 13.59 11.00 -19.33
N GLY A 80 14.22 9.94 -19.83
CA GLY A 80 15.59 9.99 -20.36
C GLY A 80 16.70 10.06 -19.30
N HIS A 81 16.37 10.11 -18.00
CA HIS A 81 17.35 10.19 -16.91
C HIS A 81 17.21 8.98 -15.96
N PRO A 82 17.88 7.84 -16.22
CA PRO A 82 17.74 6.62 -15.44
C PRO A 82 18.03 6.80 -13.95
N LEU A 83 19.06 7.58 -13.61
CA LEU A 83 19.41 7.87 -12.21
C LEU A 83 18.30 8.64 -11.49
N ALA A 84 17.63 9.57 -12.18
CA ALA A 84 16.52 10.33 -11.61
C ALA A 84 15.31 9.43 -11.33
N ILE A 85 15.02 8.48 -12.23
CA ILE A 85 13.94 7.48 -12.05
C ILE A 85 14.21 6.62 -10.80
N TRP A 86 15.43 6.08 -10.67
CA TRP A 86 15.82 5.27 -9.51
C TRP A 86 15.80 6.08 -8.21
N PHE A 87 16.28 7.33 -8.24
CA PHE A 87 16.25 8.21 -7.07
C PHE A 87 14.81 8.53 -6.64
N SER A 88 13.93 8.92 -7.57
CA SER A 88 12.51 9.16 -7.31
C SER A 88 11.81 7.91 -6.78
N PHE A 89 12.08 6.74 -7.36
CA PHE A 89 11.52 5.46 -6.90
C PHE A 89 11.97 5.13 -5.47
N LEU A 90 13.27 5.25 -5.17
CA LEU A 90 13.82 4.95 -3.85
C LEU A 90 13.30 5.94 -2.80
N SER A 91 13.28 7.24 -3.11
CA SER A 91 12.77 8.28 -2.22
C SER A 91 11.30 8.05 -1.88
N LEU A 92 10.46 7.79 -2.87
CA LEU A 92 9.03 7.52 -2.66
C LEU A 92 8.81 6.22 -1.88
N THR A 93 9.60 5.19 -2.16
CA THR A 93 9.55 3.92 -1.42
C THR A 93 9.95 4.10 0.04
N MET A 94 11.00 4.87 0.32
CA MET A 94 11.44 5.19 1.69
C MET A 94 10.38 6.01 2.43
N PHE A 95 9.77 6.99 1.77
CA PHE A 95 8.67 7.77 2.35
C PHE A 95 7.47 6.87 2.70
N HIS A 96 7.08 5.96 1.80
CA HIS A 96 5.99 5.01 2.05
C HIS A 96 6.32 4.07 3.22
N MET A 97 7.53 3.52 3.27
CA MET A 97 7.98 2.64 4.36
C MET A 97 8.04 3.37 5.71
N TYR A 98 8.52 4.62 5.72
CA TYR A 98 8.53 5.46 6.92
C TYR A 98 7.11 5.73 7.42
N GLY A 99 6.19 6.08 6.51
CA GLY A 99 4.77 6.25 6.83
C GLY A 99 4.20 4.97 7.45
N MET A 100 4.43 3.82 6.84
CA MET A 100 3.92 2.54 7.37
C MET A 100 4.49 2.23 8.76
N PHE A 101 5.80 2.43 8.97
CA PHE A 101 6.45 2.22 10.27
C PHE A 101 5.89 3.15 11.36
N SER A 102 5.72 4.43 11.04
CA SER A 102 5.14 5.42 11.97
C SER A 102 3.71 5.05 12.37
N ASN A 103 2.87 4.67 11.40
CA ASN A 103 1.50 4.22 11.65
C ASN A 103 1.44 2.96 12.52
N CYS A 104 2.32 1.97 12.28
CA CYS A 104 2.42 0.78 13.12
C CYS A 104 2.76 1.11 14.57
N ASN A 105 3.73 2.00 14.80
CA ASN A 105 4.10 2.43 16.15
C ASN A 105 2.96 3.19 16.84
N LEU A 106 2.25 4.05 16.11
CA LEU A 106 1.07 4.74 16.63
C LEU A 106 -0.04 3.75 17.01
N PHE A 107 -0.32 2.77 16.15
CA PHE A 107 -1.32 1.73 16.40
C PHE A 107 -0.96 0.86 17.61
N LEU A 108 0.31 0.46 17.75
CA LEU A 108 0.83 -0.24 18.94
C LEU A 108 0.67 0.61 20.21
N CYS A 109 0.88 1.92 20.12
CA CYS A 109 0.71 2.86 21.23
C CYS A 109 -0.78 2.98 21.63
N ILE A 110 -1.69 3.04 20.66
CA ILE A 110 -3.14 3.06 20.91
C ILE A 110 -3.60 1.73 21.53
N LEU A 111 -3.16 0.59 21.00
CA LEU A 111 -3.47 -0.74 21.55
C LEU A 111 -2.97 -0.94 22.98
N SER A 112 -1.80 -0.38 23.31
CA SER A 112 -1.26 -0.43 24.68
C SER A 112 -2.03 0.49 25.63
N SER A 113 -2.47 1.66 25.17
CA SER A 113 -3.31 2.60 25.94
C SER A 113 -4.72 2.08 26.20
N PHE A 114 -5.36 1.43 25.21
CA PHE A 114 -6.73 0.89 25.33
C PHE A 114 -6.80 -0.49 26.03
N GLY A 115 -5.66 -1.09 26.43
CA GLY A 115 -5.64 -2.35 27.16
C GLY A 115 -6.12 -3.58 26.36
N ILE A 116 -6.30 -3.47 25.03
CA ILE A 116 -6.78 -4.56 24.15
C ILE A 116 -5.81 -5.76 24.19
N VAL A 117 -4.50 -5.54 24.38
CA VAL A 117 -3.50 -6.61 24.57
C VAL A 117 -3.81 -7.47 25.80
N LYS A 118 -4.41 -6.92 26.87
CA LYS A 118 -4.80 -7.71 28.06
C LYS A 118 -6.04 -8.57 27.83
N ASN A 119 -6.91 -8.23 26.88
CA ASN A 119 -8.14 -8.98 26.61
C ASN A 119 -7.93 -10.12 25.60
N ILE A 120 -6.94 -10.02 24.71
CA ILE A 120 -6.59 -11.08 23.74
C ILE A 120 -5.93 -12.30 24.43
N LYS A 121 -5.27 -12.13 25.58
CA LYS A 121 -4.74 -13.25 26.39
C LYS A 121 -5.77 -13.94 27.30
N ARG A 122 -7.04 -13.51 27.30
CA ARG A 122 -8.09 -14.03 28.19
C ARG A 122 -9.19 -14.84 27.48
N LYS A 123 -9.02 -15.10 26.19
CA LYS A 123 -9.74 -16.15 25.45
C LYS A 123 -8.73 -17.18 24.98
#